data_AF-A0A1V6K281-F1
#
_entry.id   AF-A0A1V6K281-F1
#
_cell.length_a   1.000
_cell.length_b   1.000
_cell.length_c   1.000
_cell.angle_alpha   90.00
_cell.angle_beta   90.00
_cell.angle_gamma   90.00
#
_symmetry.space_group_name_H-M   'P 1'
#
loop_
_entity.id
_entity.type
_entity.pdbx_description
1 polymer ?
#
loop_
_entity_poly.entity_id
_entity_poly.type
_entity_poly.pdbx_seq_one_letter_code
_entity_poly.pdbx_strand_id
1 'polypeptide(L)'
;MFLQEGDEDMARLAKANAALYELIDKRNLNTLREVIRALEPITEVPCIGSQDEMMQTSLLIAELRSLQCEERAKQCGNYADMTQEYMEAAEGFMKLGYAPLHISERLKLDGPVEKAILRAFYCEGLSDYYSALSVVLSSPVQAHDQMQKAASCFRQAMVTDWSKTVDDYIAKVSSKSHCWMCGREMQGEDVFFKYYPAETEEYHSQLLESSNEDLRMIDNTGHVTVCTVCGSAIENQADRYATMRADEVRAWADQLFQQTNEVLMNHSERLRSLERVAHRH
;
A
#
# COMPACT_ATOMS: atom_id res chain seq x y z
N MET A 1 55.36 19.78 8.93
CA MET A 1 54.00 20.38 8.89
C MET A 1 53.14 19.77 7.78
N PHE A 2 53.65 19.61 6.54
CA PHE A 2 52.94 18.96 5.43
C PHE A 2 52.62 17.45 5.57
N LEU A 3 53.18 16.73 6.55
CA LEU A 3 52.93 15.29 6.74
C LEU A 3 51.72 14.98 7.64
N GLN A 4 51.24 15.93 8.45
CA GLN A 4 50.08 15.71 9.34
C GLN A 4 48.75 15.91 8.61
N GLU A 5 48.67 16.88 7.68
CA GLU A 5 47.45 17.13 6.88
C GLU A 5 47.15 15.97 5.91
N GLY A 6 48.18 15.40 5.27
CA GLY A 6 48.02 14.24 4.39
C GLY A 6 47.56 12.96 5.10
N ASP A 7 47.85 12.82 6.40
CA ASP A 7 47.44 11.67 7.20
C ASP A 7 45.96 11.79 7.62
N GLU A 8 45.50 13.00 7.93
CA GLU A 8 44.09 13.26 8.23
C GLU A 8 43.17 13.06 7.02
N ASP A 9 43.56 13.53 5.84
CA ASP A 9 42.75 13.39 4.63
C ASP A 9 42.68 11.93 4.17
N MET A 10 43.77 11.18 4.29
CA MET A 10 43.78 9.73 4.04
C MET A 10 42.93 8.96 5.06
N ALA A 11 42.95 9.36 6.34
CA ALA A 11 42.10 8.77 7.36
C ALA A 11 40.60 9.06 7.10
N ARG A 12 40.25 10.27 6.67
CA ARG A 12 38.88 10.63 6.26
C ARG A 12 38.41 9.79 5.07
N LEU A 13 39.25 9.67 4.05
CA LEU A 13 38.97 8.86 2.86
C LEU A 13 38.76 7.38 3.22
N ALA A 14 39.62 6.81 4.05
CA ALA A 14 39.50 5.43 4.52
C ALA A 14 38.19 5.22 5.29
N LYS A 15 37.80 6.16 6.15
CA LYS A 15 36.54 6.11 6.90
C LYS A 15 35.31 6.18 5.98
N ALA A 16 35.32 7.08 5.00
CA ALA A 16 34.21 7.22 4.06
C ALA A 16 34.05 5.97 3.18
N ASN A 17 35.16 5.42 2.68
CA ASN A 17 35.15 4.16 1.95
C ASN A 17 34.63 3.01 2.82
N ALA A 18 35.10 2.88 4.06
CA ALA A 18 34.62 1.85 4.97
C ALA A 18 33.10 1.94 5.19
N ALA A 19 32.57 3.15 5.43
CA ALA A 19 31.13 3.37 5.58
C ALA A 19 30.34 3.03 4.31
N LEU A 20 30.87 3.37 3.13
CA LEU A 20 30.26 3.06 1.84
C LEU A 20 30.18 1.55 1.58
N TYR A 21 31.28 0.83 1.82
CA TYR A 21 31.31 -0.62 1.66
C TYR A 21 30.46 -1.34 2.72
N GLU A 22 30.39 -0.82 3.95
CA GLU A 22 29.50 -1.36 4.98
C GLU A 22 28.02 -1.20 4.60
N LEU A 23 27.62 -0.05 4.05
CA LEU A 23 26.28 0.16 3.49
C LEU A 23 25.96 -0.87 2.41
N ILE A 24 26.89 -1.11 1.48
CA ILE A 24 26.71 -2.05 0.37
C ILE A 24 26.64 -3.50 0.86
N ASP A 25 27.54 -3.90 1.75
CA ASP A 25 27.63 -5.27 2.26
C ASP A 25 26.41 -5.64 3.10
N LYS A 26 26.02 -4.75 4.02
CA LYS A 26 24.85 -4.96 4.88
C LYS A 26 23.52 -4.64 4.20
N ARG A 27 23.55 -3.93 3.05
CA ARG A 27 22.37 -3.38 2.36
C ARG A 27 21.42 -2.62 3.30
N ASN A 28 21.99 -1.90 4.27
CA ASN A 28 21.22 -1.25 5.32
C ASN A 28 21.01 0.23 5.01
N LEU A 29 19.87 0.58 4.40
CA LEU A 29 19.53 1.95 4.05
C LEU A 29 19.44 2.92 5.25
N ASN A 30 19.34 2.40 6.49
CA ASN A 30 19.33 3.24 7.68
C ASN A 30 20.67 3.96 7.92
N THR A 31 21.78 3.48 7.34
CA THR A 31 23.11 4.11 7.51
C THR A 31 23.39 5.21 6.48
N LEU A 32 22.48 5.47 5.53
CA LEU A 32 22.67 6.47 4.46
C LEU A 32 23.12 7.83 4.99
N ARG A 33 22.52 8.29 6.10
CA ARG A 33 22.86 9.58 6.72
C ARG A 33 24.32 9.65 7.20
N GLU A 34 24.82 8.55 7.75
CA GLU A 34 26.19 8.46 8.27
C GLU A 34 27.19 8.41 7.13
N VAL A 35 26.87 7.67 6.06
CA VAL A 35 27.69 7.60 4.84
C VAL A 35 27.78 8.97 4.17
N ILE A 36 26.66 9.67 4.01
CA ILE A 36 26.63 11.04 3.44
C ILE A 36 27.53 11.98 4.24
N ARG A 37 27.42 11.98 5.58
CA ARG A 37 28.26 12.81 6.45
C ARG A 37 29.74 12.49 6.35
N ALA A 38 30.09 11.22 6.16
CA ALA A 38 31.48 10.79 5.99
C ALA A 38 32.06 11.25 4.64
N LEU A 39 31.21 11.35 3.61
CA LEU A 39 31.56 11.74 2.25
C LEU A 39 31.62 13.27 2.05
N GLU A 40 30.83 14.06 2.77
CA GLU A 40 30.76 15.53 2.66
C GLU A 40 32.11 16.27 2.64
N PRO A 41 33.12 15.94 3.45
CA PRO A 41 34.40 16.64 3.44
C PRO A 41 35.36 16.18 2.32
N ILE A 42 34.98 15.20 1.49
CA ILE A 42 35.87 14.55 0.52
C ILE A 42 35.41 14.88 -0.90
N THR A 43 36.32 15.37 -1.74
CA THR A 43 35.99 15.74 -3.13
C THR A 43 35.83 14.52 -4.05
N GLU A 44 36.69 13.51 -3.89
CA GLU A 44 36.70 12.31 -4.72
C GLU A 44 36.97 11.05 -3.90
N VAL A 45 36.33 9.96 -4.31
CA VAL A 45 36.54 8.62 -3.75
C VAL A 45 36.83 7.62 -4.86
N PRO A 46 37.53 6.50 -4.58
CA PRO A 46 37.66 5.42 -5.54
C PRO A 46 36.28 4.94 -6.02
N CYS A 47 36.15 4.75 -7.32
CA CYS A 47 34.94 4.20 -7.93
C CYS A 47 34.67 2.80 -7.36
N ILE A 48 33.42 2.51 -7.04
CA ILE A 48 33.08 1.31 -6.28
C ILE A 48 33.35 0.06 -7.13
N GLY A 49 34.32 -0.75 -6.71
CA GLY A 49 34.78 -1.92 -7.48
C GLY A 49 35.94 -1.64 -8.45
N SER A 50 36.50 -0.43 -8.46
CA SER A 50 37.75 -0.08 -9.15
C SER A 50 38.73 0.58 -8.16
N GLN A 51 40.01 0.25 -8.25
CA GLN A 51 41.06 0.88 -7.44
C GLN A 51 41.76 2.04 -8.18
N ASP A 52 41.57 2.12 -9.50
CA ASP A 52 42.33 3.02 -10.37
C ASP A 52 41.49 4.22 -10.87
N GLU A 53 40.16 4.13 -10.77
CA GLU A 53 39.25 5.20 -11.18
C GLU A 53 38.73 5.96 -9.95
N MET A 54 38.77 7.29 -10.02
CA MET A 54 38.18 8.17 -9.00
C MET A 54 36.82 8.67 -9.47
N MET A 55 35.88 8.81 -8.54
CA MET A 55 34.56 9.38 -8.78
C MET A 55 34.32 10.60 -7.90
N GLN A 56 33.60 11.58 -8.44
CA GLN A 56 33.23 12.79 -7.74
C GLN A 56 32.21 12.49 -6.63
N THR A 57 32.56 12.82 -5.40
CA THR A 57 31.73 12.53 -4.24
C THR A 57 30.40 13.28 -4.26
N SER A 58 30.35 14.43 -4.93
CA SER A 58 29.12 15.24 -5.06
C SER A 58 27.99 14.48 -5.76
N LEU A 59 28.29 13.70 -6.80
CA LEU A 59 27.31 12.87 -7.52
C LEU A 59 26.83 11.72 -6.64
N LEU A 60 27.76 11.08 -5.92
CA LEU A 60 27.45 10.00 -4.99
C LEU A 60 26.57 10.47 -3.83
N ILE A 61 26.89 11.63 -3.24
CA ILE A 61 26.07 12.25 -2.18
C ILE A 61 24.67 12.57 -2.70
N ALA A 62 24.55 13.09 -3.92
CA ALA A 62 23.24 13.36 -4.51
C ALA A 62 22.43 12.07 -4.70
N GLU A 63 23.02 10.98 -5.21
CA GLU A 63 22.36 9.67 -5.28
C GLU A 63 21.90 9.19 -3.89
N LEU A 64 22.81 9.20 -2.90
CA LEU A 64 22.51 8.74 -1.54
C LEU A 64 21.42 9.58 -0.85
N ARG A 65 21.38 10.89 -1.09
CA ARG A 65 20.33 11.77 -0.56
C ARG A 65 18.97 11.47 -1.20
N SER A 66 18.92 11.24 -2.51
CA SER A 66 17.67 10.83 -3.18
C SER A 66 17.18 9.48 -2.67
N LEU A 67 18.09 8.51 -2.46
CA LEU A 67 17.76 7.22 -1.85
C LEU A 67 17.26 7.36 -0.41
N GLN A 68 17.79 8.33 0.35
CA GLN A 68 17.29 8.63 1.69
C GLN A 68 15.85 9.17 1.66
N CYS A 69 15.48 9.97 0.66
CA CYS A 69 14.08 10.39 0.46
C CYS A 69 13.19 9.19 0.10
N GLU A 70 13.62 8.32 -0.81
CA GLU A 70 12.86 7.09 -1.13
C GLU A 70 12.62 6.21 0.11
N GLU A 71 13.64 6.03 0.95
CA GLU A 71 13.52 5.22 2.16
C GLU A 71 12.60 5.88 3.19
N ARG A 72 12.67 7.21 3.34
CA ARG A 72 11.73 7.95 4.21
C ARG A 72 10.29 7.82 3.71
N ALA A 73 10.06 7.90 2.41
CA ALA A 73 8.73 7.71 1.81
C ALA A 73 8.13 6.35 2.20
N LYS A 74 8.93 5.27 2.18
CA LYS A 74 8.47 3.93 2.60
C LYS A 74 8.12 3.82 4.07
N GLN A 75 8.67 4.70 4.91
CA GLN A 75 8.45 4.74 6.35
C GLN A 75 7.29 5.67 6.75
N CYS A 76 6.79 6.49 5.82
CA CYS A 76 5.64 7.37 6.06
C CYS A 76 4.37 6.57 6.37
N GLY A 77 3.54 7.10 7.27
CA GLY A 77 2.25 6.49 7.64
C GLY A 77 1.05 7.01 6.84
N ASN A 78 1.23 7.99 5.95
CA ASN A 78 0.17 8.59 5.16
C ASN A 78 0.63 8.94 3.74
N TYR A 79 -0.32 9.03 2.81
CA TYR A 79 -0.03 9.24 1.39
C TYR A 79 0.50 10.65 1.06
N ALA A 80 0.14 11.68 1.82
CA ALA A 80 0.60 13.05 1.56
C ALA A 80 2.11 13.19 1.79
N ASP A 81 2.62 12.63 2.90
CA ASP A 81 4.04 12.61 3.20
C ASP A 81 4.80 11.73 2.20
N MET A 82 4.23 10.59 1.79
CA MET A 82 4.80 9.74 0.72
C MET A 82 4.98 10.52 -0.59
N THR A 83 3.97 11.27 -1.01
CA THR A 83 4.04 12.11 -2.22
C THR A 83 5.20 13.09 -2.13
N GLN A 84 5.34 13.81 -1.02
CA GLN A 84 6.40 14.80 -0.84
C GLN A 84 7.80 14.16 -0.88
N GLU A 85 8.00 13.06 -0.15
CA GLU A 85 9.30 12.39 -0.08
C GLU A 85 9.70 11.77 -1.44
N TYR A 86 8.76 11.16 -2.18
CA TYR A 86 9.04 10.68 -3.53
C TYR A 86 9.29 11.80 -4.54
N MET A 87 8.61 12.95 -4.40
CA MET A 87 8.88 14.13 -5.22
C MET A 87 10.29 14.68 -4.96
N GLU A 88 10.72 14.76 -3.70
CA GLU A 88 12.09 15.15 -3.35
C GLU A 88 13.14 14.18 -3.89
N ALA A 89 12.86 12.87 -3.83
CA ALA A 89 13.71 11.85 -4.44
C ALA A 89 13.82 12.04 -5.96
N ALA A 90 12.68 12.25 -6.65
CA ALA A 90 12.62 12.46 -8.08
C ALA A 90 13.44 13.69 -8.49
N GLU A 91 13.28 14.83 -7.81
CA GLU A 91 14.06 16.04 -8.08
C GLU A 91 15.57 15.81 -7.90
N GLY A 92 15.96 15.05 -6.86
CA GLY A 92 17.34 14.70 -6.61
C GLY A 92 17.95 13.86 -7.76
N PHE A 93 17.23 12.85 -8.24
CA PHE A 93 17.66 12.05 -9.38
C PHE A 93 17.61 12.82 -10.71
N MET A 94 16.64 13.72 -10.91
CA MET A 94 16.57 14.57 -12.10
C MET A 94 17.82 15.45 -12.24
N LYS A 95 18.34 15.97 -11.12
CA LYS A 95 19.58 16.77 -11.10
C LYS A 95 20.82 15.98 -11.53
N LEU A 96 20.83 14.66 -11.33
CA LEU A 96 21.89 13.77 -11.81
C LEU A 96 21.75 13.44 -13.30
N GLY A 97 20.56 13.60 -13.89
CA GLY A 97 20.30 13.42 -15.31
C GLY A 97 20.64 12.01 -15.79
N TYR A 98 21.45 11.89 -16.84
CA TYR A 98 21.81 10.60 -17.45
C TYR A 98 23.00 9.90 -16.76
N ALA A 99 23.48 10.42 -15.62
CA ALA A 99 24.56 9.78 -14.89
C ALA A 99 24.16 8.34 -14.47
N PRO A 100 25.12 7.39 -14.50
CA PRO A 100 24.90 6.07 -13.97
C PRO A 100 24.70 6.14 -12.45
N LEU A 101 23.87 5.25 -11.92
CA LEU A 101 23.71 5.08 -10.48
C LEU A 101 24.75 4.09 -9.97
N HIS A 102 25.55 4.51 -9.01
CA HIS A 102 26.67 3.72 -8.51
C HIS A 102 26.27 2.81 -7.34
N ILE A 103 25.21 3.16 -6.62
CA ILE A 103 24.80 2.48 -5.38
C ILE A 103 23.57 1.61 -5.59
N SER A 104 22.62 2.10 -6.38
CA SER A 104 21.29 1.51 -6.51
C SER A 104 21.29 0.03 -6.91
N GLU A 105 22.13 -0.36 -7.87
CA GLU A 105 22.26 -1.77 -8.30
C GLU A 105 22.87 -2.66 -7.20
N ARG A 106 23.88 -2.14 -6.49
CA ARG A 106 24.60 -2.88 -5.43
C ARG A 106 23.73 -3.13 -4.22
N LEU A 107 22.80 -2.22 -3.95
CA LEU A 107 21.78 -2.36 -2.92
C LEU A 107 20.59 -3.23 -3.34
N LYS A 108 20.51 -3.66 -4.61
CA LYS A 108 19.42 -4.47 -5.16
C LYS A 108 18.05 -3.84 -4.94
N LEU A 109 17.95 -2.54 -5.20
CA LEU A 109 16.69 -1.82 -5.04
C LEU A 109 15.69 -2.21 -6.12
N ASP A 110 14.40 -2.18 -5.78
CA ASP A 110 13.32 -2.32 -6.74
C ASP A 110 13.28 -1.12 -7.69
N GLY A 111 12.83 -1.34 -8.93
CA GLY A 111 12.76 -0.32 -9.98
C GLY A 111 14.08 -0.16 -10.76
N PRO A 112 14.19 0.87 -11.61
CA PRO A 112 15.39 1.09 -12.42
C PRO A 112 16.60 1.40 -11.55
N VAL A 113 17.74 0.79 -11.83
CA VAL A 113 18.96 0.95 -11.01
C VAL A 113 20.18 1.38 -11.83
N GLU A 114 20.02 1.54 -13.14
CA GLU A 114 21.15 1.80 -14.04
C GLU A 114 21.41 3.30 -14.22
N LYS A 115 20.37 4.10 -14.38
CA LYS A 115 20.46 5.53 -14.73
C LYS A 115 19.59 6.38 -13.82
N ALA A 116 20.12 7.52 -13.39
CA ALA A 116 19.41 8.42 -12.49
C ALA A 116 18.10 8.94 -13.11
N ILE A 117 18.08 9.29 -14.40
CA ILE A 117 16.87 9.76 -15.08
C ILE A 117 15.71 8.73 -15.06
N LEU A 118 16.01 7.43 -15.16
CA LEU A 118 14.97 6.39 -15.12
C LEU A 118 14.43 6.24 -13.69
N ARG A 119 15.31 6.30 -12.69
CA ARG A 119 14.96 6.32 -11.27
C ARG A 119 14.13 7.56 -10.91
N ALA A 120 14.43 8.71 -11.52
CA ALA A 120 13.69 9.94 -11.34
C ALA A 120 12.24 9.79 -11.80
N PHE A 121 12.01 9.30 -13.02
CA PHE A 121 10.66 9.01 -13.51
C PHE A 121 9.94 7.95 -12.67
N TYR A 122 10.68 6.96 -12.16
CA TYR A 122 10.10 5.98 -11.25
C TYR A 122 9.60 6.62 -9.95
N CYS A 123 10.40 7.48 -9.32
CA CYS A 123 10.01 8.20 -8.10
C CYS A 123 8.89 9.21 -8.37
N GLU A 124 8.91 9.92 -9.49
CA GLU A 124 7.85 10.84 -9.91
C GLU A 124 6.52 10.09 -10.11
N GLY A 125 6.58 8.91 -10.75
CA GLY A 125 5.42 8.03 -10.90
C GLY A 125 4.84 7.58 -9.56
N LEU A 126 5.69 7.22 -8.60
CA LEU A 126 5.24 6.88 -7.24
C LEU A 126 4.62 8.08 -6.52
N SER A 127 5.23 9.27 -6.65
CA SER A 127 4.68 10.51 -6.10
C SER A 127 3.27 10.78 -6.63
N ASP A 128 3.08 10.76 -7.94
CA ASP A 128 1.76 10.98 -8.56
C ASP A 128 0.75 9.88 -8.17
N TYR A 129 1.19 8.63 -8.06
CA TYR A 129 0.36 7.52 -7.60
C TYR A 129 -0.16 7.73 -6.17
N TYR A 130 0.71 8.06 -5.22
CA TYR A 130 0.27 8.32 -3.84
C TYR A 130 -0.54 9.61 -3.72
N SER A 131 -0.26 10.61 -4.55
CA SER A 131 -1.08 11.81 -4.67
C SER A 131 -2.53 11.44 -5.05
N ALA A 132 -2.70 10.55 -6.04
CA ALA A 132 -4.01 10.05 -6.45
C ALA A 132 -4.74 9.31 -5.33
N LEU A 133 -4.03 8.44 -4.58
CA LEU A 133 -4.62 7.75 -3.43
C LEU A 133 -5.07 8.71 -2.32
N SER A 134 -4.38 9.84 -2.15
CA SER A 134 -4.74 10.84 -1.14
C SER A 134 -6.03 11.61 -1.45
N VAL A 135 -6.37 11.77 -2.74
CA VAL A 135 -7.53 12.57 -3.18
C VAL A 135 -8.70 11.75 -3.72
N VAL A 136 -8.55 10.43 -3.92
CA VAL A 136 -9.59 9.61 -4.56
C VAL A 136 -10.94 9.69 -3.84
N LEU A 137 -10.94 9.78 -2.51
CA LEU A 137 -12.16 9.86 -1.70
C LEU A 137 -12.88 11.21 -1.79
N SER A 138 -12.19 12.28 -2.23
CA SER A 138 -12.78 13.61 -2.39
C SER A 138 -13.03 13.96 -3.86
N SER A 139 -12.21 13.46 -4.78
CA SER A 139 -12.33 13.71 -6.22
C SER A 139 -11.75 12.55 -7.06
N PRO A 140 -12.60 11.62 -7.53
CA PRO A 140 -12.21 10.60 -8.51
C PRO A 140 -11.57 11.18 -9.78
N VAL A 141 -12.05 12.35 -10.23
CA VAL A 141 -11.54 13.01 -11.43
C VAL A 141 -10.08 13.47 -11.22
N GLN A 142 -9.77 14.10 -10.10
CA GLN A 142 -8.38 14.50 -9.81
C GLN A 142 -7.47 13.28 -9.63
N ALA A 143 -7.96 12.23 -8.96
CA ALA A 143 -7.21 10.99 -8.81
C ALA A 143 -6.92 10.33 -10.17
N HIS A 144 -7.88 10.33 -11.10
CA HIS A 144 -7.66 9.86 -12.47
C HIS A 144 -6.54 10.63 -13.17
N ASP A 145 -6.56 11.96 -13.12
CA ASP A 145 -5.54 12.79 -13.79
C ASP A 145 -4.14 12.55 -13.22
N GLN A 146 -4.02 12.37 -11.91
CA GLN A 146 -2.77 12.03 -11.25
C GLN A 146 -2.29 10.63 -11.63
N MET A 147 -3.19 9.65 -11.71
CA MET A 147 -2.83 8.31 -12.18
C MET A 147 -2.37 8.30 -13.64
N GLN A 148 -2.96 9.12 -14.52
CA GLN A 148 -2.48 9.27 -15.90
C GLN A 148 -1.05 9.79 -15.97
N LYS A 149 -0.68 10.73 -15.10
CA LYS A 149 0.70 11.20 -14.97
C LYS A 149 1.62 10.07 -14.47
N ALA A 150 1.21 9.37 -13.42
CA ALA A 150 1.95 8.22 -12.90
C ALA A 150 2.21 7.16 -13.98
N ALA A 151 1.20 6.80 -14.78
CA ALA A 151 1.33 5.85 -15.88
C ALA A 151 2.30 6.33 -16.98
N SER A 152 2.32 7.63 -17.27
CA SER A 152 3.32 8.22 -18.19
C SER A 152 4.73 8.07 -17.63
N CYS A 153 4.93 8.38 -16.35
CA CYS A 153 6.21 8.30 -15.67
C CYS A 153 6.73 6.86 -15.59
N PHE A 154 5.89 5.88 -15.22
CA PHE A 154 6.29 4.47 -15.19
C PHE A 154 6.66 3.91 -16.57
N ARG A 155 5.99 4.37 -17.64
CA ARG A 155 6.39 4.03 -19.02
C ARG A 155 7.75 4.62 -19.38
N GLN A 156 8.03 5.87 -19.01
CA GLN A 156 9.34 6.50 -19.20
C GLN A 156 10.44 5.82 -18.38
N ALA A 157 10.11 5.35 -17.19
CA ALA A 157 10.99 4.56 -16.33
C ALA A 157 11.17 3.10 -16.82
N MET A 158 10.42 2.66 -17.83
CA MET A 158 10.41 1.29 -18.35
C MET A 158 9.98 0.23 -17.32
N VAL A 159 9.08 0.57 -16.40
CA VAL A 159 8.59 -0.33 -15.34
C VAL A 159 7.17 -0.81 -15.66
N THR A 160 7.07 -2.00 -16.25
CA THR A 160 5.81 -2.56 -16.77
C THR A 160 4.83 -2.94 -15.68
N ASP A 161 5.29 -3.47 -14.56
CA ASP A 161 4.42 -3.96 -13.49
C ASP A 161 3.64 -2.81 -12.83
N TRP A 162 4.33 -1.69 -12.60
CA TRP A 162 3.71 -0.47 -12.10
C TRP A 162 2.80 0.19 -13.13
N SER A 163 3.18 0.17 -14.42
CA SER A 163 2.32 0.69 -15.48
C SER A 163 0.98 -0.04 -15.50
N LYS A 164 0.99 -1.38 -15.43
CA LYS A 164 -0.23 -2.19 -15.33
C LYS A 164 -1.03 -1.88 -14.07
N THR A 165 -0.37 -1.77 -12.92
CA THR A 165 -1.01 -1.45 -11.63
C THR A 165 -1.78 -0.13 -11.70
N VAL A 166 -1.18 0.89 -12.33
CA VAL A 166 -1.80 2.20 -12.51
C VAL A 166 -2.94 2.14 -13.54
N ASP A 167 -2.76 1.43 -14.65
CA ASP A 167 -3.81 1.26 -15.67
C ASP A 167 -5.06 0.57 -15.11
N ASP A 168 -4.89 -0.48 -14.30
CA ASP A 168 -5.99 -1.17 -13.61
C ASP A 168 -6.71 -0.20 -12.65
N TYR A 169 -5.97 0.65 -11.95
CA TYR A 169 -6.55 1.65 -11.04
C TYR A 169 -7.28 2.78 -11.81
N ILE A 170 -6.73 3.23 -12.94
CA ILE A 170 -7.37 4.18 -13.85
C ILE A 170 -8.72 3.62 -14.31
N ALA A 171 -8.78 2.35 -14.73
CA ALA A 171 -10.01 1.71 -15.15
C ALA A 171 -11.07 1.76 -14.03
N LYS A 172 -10.69 1.41 -12.80
CA LYS A 172 -11.58 1.47 -11.64
C LYS A 172 -12.11 2.87 -11.36
N VAL A 173 -11.23 3.86 -11.24
CA VAL A 173 -11.60 5.25 -10.91
C VAL A 173 -12.38 5.93 -12.04
N SER A 174 -12.19 5.49 -13.28
CA SER A 174 -12.92 6.03 -14.45
C SER A 174 -14.28 5.37 -14.65
N SER A 175 -14.49 4.18 -14.07
CA SER A 175 -15.74 3.44 -14.19
C SER A 175 -16.90 4.26 -13.60
N LYS A 176 -18.00 4.31 -14.34
CA LYS A 176 -19.21 5.05 -13.96
C LYS A 176 -20.40 4.12 -14.10
N SER A 177 -21.30 4.19 -13.13
CA SER A 177 -22.55 3.45 -13.16
C SER A 177 -23.56 4.13 -12.24
N HIS A 178 -24.84 3.82 -12.40
CA HIS A 178 -25.86 4.25 -11.48
C HIS A 178 -26.09 3.19 -10.39
N CYS A 179 -26.47 3.64 -9.20
CA CYS A 179 -26.85 2.74 -8.12
C CYS A 179 -28.24 2.16 -8.38
N TRP A 180 -28.37 0.84 -8.40
CA TRP A 180 -29.64 0.11 -8.52
C TRP A 180 -30.68 0.53 -7.46
N MET A 181 -30.23 0.84 -6.24
CA MET A 181 -31.13 1.16 -5.12
C MET A 181 -31.64 2.59 -5.12
N CYS A 182 -30.80 3.57 -5.48
CA CYS A 182 -31.13 4.99 -5.33
C CYS A 182 -31.08 5.80 -6.63
N GLY A 183 -30.68 5.19 -7.75
CA GLY A 183 -30.63 5.79 -9.07
C GLY A 183 -29.59 6.90 -9.24
N ARG A 184 -28.67 7.10 -8.28
CA ARG A 184 -27.62 8.13 -8.42
C ARG A 184 -26.45 7.61 -9.25
N GLU A 185 -25.94 8.43 -10.16
CA GLU A 185 -24.66 8.18 -10.85
C GLU A 185 -23.50 8.27 -9.85
N MET A 186 -22.62 7.28 -9.91
CA MET A 186 -21.38 7.21 -9.14
C MET A 186 -20.21 6.97 -10.08
N GLN A 187 -19.02 7.42 -9.67
CA GLN A 187 -17.75 7.18 -10.36
C GLN A 187 -16.77 6.52 -9.39
N GLY A 188 -16.07 5.49 -9.85
CA GLY A 188 -15.08 4.75 -9.07
C GLY A 188 -15.60 3.40 -8.58
N GLU A 189 -15.35 2.36 -9.38
CA GLU A 189 -15.56 0.97 -8.97
C GLU A 189 -14.65 0.62 -7.78
N ASP A 190 -15.16 -0.14 -6.82
CA ASP A 190 -14.54 -0.48 -5.53
C ASP A 190 -14.25 0.71 -4.60
N VAL A 191 -14.45 1.95 -5.05
CA VAL A 191 -14.29 3.16 -4.23
C VAL A 191 -15.64 3.70 -3.78
N PHE A 192 -16.55 3.95 -4.74
CA PHE A 192 -17.85 4.59 -4.49
C PHE A 192 -19.04 3.72 -4.89
N PHE A 193 -18.81 2.66 -5.64
CA PHE A 193 -19.80 1.61 -5.88
C PHE A 193 -19.13 0.24 -5.98
N LYS A 194 -19.93 -0.80 -5.78
CA LYS A 194 -19.52 -2.21 -5.89
C LYS A 194 -20.65 -3.03 -6.51
N TYR A 195 -20.30 -4.21 -6.99
CA TYR A 195 -21.25 -5.21 -7.45
C TYR A 195 -21.76 -6.05 -6.28
N TYR A 196 -23.07 -6.03 -6.05
CA TYR A 196 -23.73 -6.86 -5.04
C TYR A 196 -24.46 -8.03 -5.70
N PRO A 197 -24.37 -9.25 -5.15
CA PRO A 197 -25.09 -10.39 -5.68
C PRO A 197 -26.60 -10.12 -5.71
N ALA A 198 -27.23 -10.40 -6.85
CA ALA A 198 -28.67 -10.26 -7.05
C ALA A 198 -29.14 -11.17 -8.18
N GLU A 199 -30.36 -11.69 -8.04
CA GLU A 199 -31.02 -12.41 -9.13
C GLU A 199 -31.51 -11.39 -10.17
N THR A 200 -30.83 -11.36 -11.31
CA THR A 200 -31.21 -10.54 -12.47
C THR A 200 -31.65 -11.46 -13.61
N GLU A 201 -32.71 -11.05 -14.28
CA GLU A 201 -33.38 -11.80 -15.35
C GLU A 201 -33.58 -10.86 -16.55
N GLU A 202 -33.82 -11.40 -17.75
CA GLU A 202 -33.96 -10.62 -18.99
C GLU A 202 -35.01 -9.49 -18.87
N TYR A 203 -36.08 -9.71 -18.09
CA TYR A 203 -37.08 -8.69 -17.77
C TYR A 203 -36.49 -7.40 -17.20
N HIS A 204 -35.49 -7.50 -16.33
CA HIS A 204 -34.87 -6.34 -15.69
C HIS A 204 -34.06 -5.52 -16.68
N SER A 205 -33.33 -6.16 -17.60
CA SER A 205 -32.64 -5.48 -18.69
C SER A 205 -33.63 -4.75 -19.60
N GLN A 206 -34.71 -5.42 -20.00
CA GLN A 206 -35.76 -4.82 -20.83
C GLN A 206 -36.43 -3.63 -20.14
N LEU A 207 -36.63 -3.69 -18.81
CA LEU A 207 -37.19 -2.59 -18.03
C LEU A 207 -36.27 -1.36 -18.05
N LEU A 208 -34.97 -1.55 -17.84
CA LEU A 208 -33.97 -0.47 -17.90
C LEU A 208 -33.91 0.14 -19.32
N GLU A 209 -33.89 -0.70 -20.37
CA GLU A 209 -33.91 -0.25 -21.75
C GLU A 209 -35.16 0.58 -22.07
N SER A 210 -36.34 0.08 -21.68
CA SER A 210 -37.62 0.76 -21.92
C SER A 210 -37.74 2.09 -21.18
N SER A 211 -37.07 2.21 -20.03
CA SER A 211 -37.05 3.41 -19.19
C SER A 211 -35.89 4.35 -19.52
N ASN A 212 -35.03 3.98 -20.49
CA ASN A 212 -33.80 4.71 -20.83
C ASN A 212 -32.91 4.95 -19.59
N GLU A 213 -32.82 3.94 -18.72
CA GLU A 213 -31.94 3.92 -17.54
C GLU A 213 -30.59 3.26 -17.86
N ASP A 214 -29.65 3.37 -16.92
CA ASP A 214 -28.28 2.89 -17.12
C ASP A 214 -28.19 1.35 -17.05
N LEU A 215 -27.97 0.70 -18.19
CA LEU A 215 -27.79 -0.75 -18.26
C LEU A 215 -26.57 -1.26 -17.48
N ARG A 216 -25.60 -0.39 -17.19
CA ARG A 216 -24.44 -0.73 -16.33
C ARG A 216 -24.83 -0.99 -14.88
N MET A 217 -26.10 -0.79 -14.51
CA MET A 217 -26.60 -1.25 -13.23
C MET A 217 -26.58 -2.78 -13.12
N ILE A 218 -26.60 -3.54 -14.22
CA ILE A 218 -26.68 -5.01 -14.27
C ILE A 218 -25.72 -5.63 -15.31
N ASP A 219 -24.64 -4.93 -15.65
CA ASP A 219 -23.66 -5.39 -16.64
C ASP A 219 -22.81 -6.59 -16.16
N ASN A 220 -22.83 -6.87 -14.86
CA ASN A 220 -22.21 -8.04 -14.26
C ASN A 220 -23.26 -9.10 -13.93
N THR A 221 -23.19 -10.25 -14.61
CA THR A 221 -24.16 -11.33 -14.45
C THR A 221 -24.32 -11.76 -13.00
N GLY A 222 -25.57 -11.86 -12.53
CA GLY A 222 -25.89 -12.22 -11.15
C GLY A 222 -25.56 -11.13 -10.12
N HIS A 223 -25.30 -9.90 -10.56
CA HIS A 223 -25.00 -8.77 -9.69
C HIS A 223 -25.74 -7.51 -10.12
N VAL A 224 -25.91 -6.60 -9.17
CA VAL A 224 -26.35 -5.22 -9.40
C VAL A 224 -25.30 -4.24 -8.89
N THR A 225 -25.18 -3.09 -9.53
CA THR A 225 -24.32 -2.02 -9.05
C THR A 225 -24.98 -1.27 -7.89
N VAL A 226 -24.28 -1.16 -6.76
CA VAL A 226 -24.78 -0.47 -5.56
C VAL A 226 -23.73 0.52 -5.07
N CYS A 227 -24.13 1.76 -4.80
CA CYS A 227 -23.25 2.76 -4.22
C CYS A 227 -22.89 2.39 -2.77
N THR A 228 -21.72 2.81 -2.30
CA THR A 228 -21.23 2.49 -0.95
C THR A 228 -22.16 2.93 0.17
N VAL A 229 -22.93 4.01 -0.03
CA VAL A 229 -23.95 4.45 0.94
C VAL A 229 -25.10 3.46 1.05
N CYS A 230 -25.68 3.03 -0.08
CA CYS A 230 -26.74 2.03 -0.08
C CYS A 230 -26.24 0.67 0.38
N GLY A 231 -25.05 0.25 -0.09
CA GLY A 231 -24.42 -1.02 0.29
C GLY A 231 -24.14 -1.10 1.79
N SER A 232 -23.48 -0.07 2.36
CA SER A 232 -23.21 -0.03 3.80
C SER A 232 -24.49 0.04 4.65
N ALA A 233 -25.57 0.67 4.17
CA ALA A 233 -26.84 0.65 4.88
C ALA A 233 -27.45 -0.76 4.95
N ILE A 234 -27.35 -1.54 3.87
CA ILE A 234 -27.81 -2.94 3.82
C ILE A 234 -26.97 -3.79 4.76
N GLU A 235 -25.65 -3.69 4.69
CA GLU A 235 -24.70 -4.44 5.52
C GLU A 235 -24.92 -4.16 7.02
N ASN A 236 -24.98 -2.88 7.41
CA ASN A 236 -25.22 -2.49 8.80
C ASN A 236 -26.56 -3.02 9.33
N GLN A 237 -27.59 -3.04 8.48
CA GLN A 237 -28.89 -3.59 8.88
C GLN A 237 -28.85 -5.12 9.00
N ALA A 238 -28.15 -5.81 8.10
CA ALA A 238 -27.95 -7.25 8.15
C ALA A 238 -27.16 -7.65 9.41
N ASP A 239 -26.06 -6.94 9.71
CA ASP A 239 -25.25 -7.16 10.91
C ASP A 239 -26.05 -6.94 12.20
N ARG A 240 -26.91 -5.93 12.22
CA ARG A 240 -27.82 -5.68 13.34
C ARG A 240 -28.77 -6.85 13.55
N TYR A 241 -29.37 -7.39 12.48
CA TYR A 241 -30.25 -8.56 12.59
C TYR A 241 -29.49 -9.82 12.99
N ALA A 242 -28.29 -10.05 12.44
CA ALA A 242 -27.45 -11.19 12.77
C ALA A 242 -27.05 -11.17 14.26
N THR A 243 -26.65 -10.00 14.77
CA THR A 243 -26.31 -9.80 16.19
C THR A 243 -27.51 -10.10 17.08
N MET A 244 -28.68 -9.53 16.75
CA MET A 244 -29.91 -9.77 17.51
C MET A 244 -30.29 -11.26 17.55
N ARG A 245 -30.18 -11.97 16.41
CA ARG A 245 -30.48 -13.41 16.35
C ARG A 245 -29.45 -14.25 17.09
N ALA A 246 -28.17 -13.89 17.02
CA ALA A 246 -27.13 -14.56 17.80
C ALA A 246 -27.39 -14.44 19.30
N ASP A 247 -27.81 -13.26 19.77
CA ASP A 247 -28.14 -13.03 21.17
C ASP A 247 -29.41 -13.79 21.61
N GLU A 248 -30.44 -13.85 20.77
CA GLU A 248 -31.62 -14.69 21.03
C GLU A 248 -31.26 -16.17 21.15
N VAL A 249 -30.42 -16.69 20.25
CA VAL A 249 -29.96 -18.08 20.28
C VAL A 249 -29.12 -18.35 21.54
N ARG A 250 -28.23 -17.43 21.92
CA ARG A 250 -27.46 -17.53 23.18
C ARG A 250 -28.38 -17.58 24.39
N ALA A 251 -29.34 -16.66 24.49
CA ALA A 251 -30.27 -16.61 25.61
C ALA A 251 -31.13 -17.89 25.71
N TRP A 252 -31.59 -18.42 24.57
CA TRP A 252 -32.31 -19.69 24.53
C TRP A 252 -31.42 -20.86 24.95
N ALA A 253 -30.18 -20.93 24.46
CA ALA A 253 -29.23 -21.99 24.80
C ALA A 253 -28.88 -21.96 26.29
N ASP A 254 -28.67 -20.77 26.87
CA ASP A 254 -28.38 -20.59 28.30
C ASP A 254 -29.53 -21.12 29.18
N GLN A 255 -30.78 -20.84 28.80
CA GLN A 255 -31.94 -21.40 29.51
C GLN A 255 -31.98 -22.93 29.44
N LEU A 256 -31.72 -23.50 28.27
CA LEU A 256 -31.69 -24.95 28.08
C LEU A 256 -30.56 -25.60 28.92
N PHE A 257 -29.39 -24.98 28.95
CA PHE A 257 -28.26 -25.45 29.76
C PHE A 257 -28.57 -25.36 31.25
N GLN A 258 -29.20 -24.27 31.72
CA GLN A 258 -29.63 -24.14 33.11
C GLN A 258 -30.61 -25.24 33.51
N GLN A 259 -31.67 -25.47 32.71
CA GLN A 259 -32.63 -26.55 32.96
C GLN A 259 -31.98 -27.93 32.97
N THR A 260 -31.09 -28.20 32.01
CA THR A 260 -30.37 -29.48 31.95
C THR A 260 -29.48 -29.68 33.16
N ASN A 261 -28.80 -28.62 33.60
CA ASN A 261 -27.93 -28.66 34.77
C ASN A 261 -28.74 -28.90 36.07
N GLU A 262 -29.91 -28.30 36.21
CA GLU A 262 -30.83 -28.58 37.33
C GLU A 262 -31.25 -30.05 37.39
N VAL A 263 -31.59 -30.64 36.24
CA VAL A 263 -31.94 -32.07 36.14
C VAL A 263 -30.76 -32.95 36.52
N LEU A 264 -29.56 -32.66 36.00
CA LEU A 264 -28.34 -33.40 36.34
C LEU A 264 -27.99 -33.32 37.83
N MET A 265 -28.13 -32.13 38.42
CA MET A 265 -27.91 -31.92 39.86
C MET A 265 -28.90 -32.74 40.70
N ASN A 266 -30.19 -32.74 40.36
CA ASN A 266 -31.21 -33.55 41.04
C ASN A 266 -30.90 -35.06 40.93
N HIS A 267 -30.54 -35.53 39.74
CA HIS A 267 -30.15 -36.94 39.55
C HIS A 267 -28.89 -37.31 40.36
N SER A 268 -27.88 -36.43 40.40
CA SER A 268 -26.68 -36.61 41.22
C SER A 268 -27.01 -36.71 42.72
N GLU A 269 -27.89 -35.86 43.23
CA GLU A 269 -28.34 -35.91 44.62
C GLU A 269 -29.10 -37.21 44.95
N ARG A 270 -29.98 -37.65 44.05
CA ARG A 270 -30.70 -38.92 44.19
C ARG A 270 -29.76 -40.11 44.20
N LEU A 271 -28.77 -40.16 43.32
CA LEU A 271 -27.76 -41.21 43.30
C LEU A 271 -26.94 -41.22 44.60
N ARG A 272 -26.46 -40.06 45.06
CA ARG A 272 -25.75 -39.94 46.36
C ARG A 272 -26.61 -40.36 47.56
N SER A 273 -27.93 -40.17 47.48
CA SER A 273 -28.86 -40.65 48.50
C SER A 273 -28.93 -42.18 48.51
N LEU A 274 -29.05 -42.79 47.33
CA LEU A 274 -29.08 -44.26 47.18
C LEU A 274 -27.76 -44.90 47.63
N GLU A 275 -26.60 -44.33 47.26
CA GLU A 275 -25.28 -44.79 47.73
C GLU A 275 -25.20 -44.76 49.25
N ARG A 276 -25.69 -43.69 49.90
CA ARG A 276 -25.72 -43.58 51.36
C ARG A 276 -26.61 -44.63 52.04
N VAL A 277 -27.68 -45.07 51.38
CA VAL A 277 -28.53 -46.16 51.88
C VAL A 277 -27.86 -47.52 51.67
N ALA A 278 -27.24 -47.74 50.51
CA ALA A 278 -26.53 -48.97 50.19
C ALA A 278 -25.36 -49.26 51.15
N HIS A 279 -24.65 -48.23 51.61
CA HIS A 279 -23.54 -48.39 52.57
C HIS A 279 -23.96 -48.61 54.04
N ARG A 280 -25.27 -48.66 54.36
CA ARG A 280 -25.77 -48.94 55.72
C ARG A 280 -26.17 -50.41 55.94
N HIS A 281 -26.04 -51.25 54.92
CA HIS A 281 -26.24 -52.71 54.97
C HIS A 281 -24.94 -53.44 54.71
#